data_AF-A0A7Y5L4W0-F1
#
_entry.id   AF-A0A7Y5L4W0-F1
#
_cell.length_a   1.000
_cell.length_b   1.000
_cell.length_c   1.000
_cell.angle_alpha   90.00
_cell.angle_beta   90.00
_cell.angle_gamma   90.00
#
_symmetry.space_group_name_H-M   'P 1'
#
loop_
_entity.id
_entity.type
_entity.pdbx_description
1 polymer ?
#
loop_
_entity_poly.entity_id
_entity_poly.type
_entity_poly.pdbx_seq_one_letter_code
_entity_poly.pdbx_strand_id
1 'polypeptide(L)'
;MIPAIHALNFILPALYLATLLAYTRDFFSESESFTNSKRLFLFVTLIIHTIYLLMRTIEFDHAPITNKFEIFTLLAFSIAFSYFLLELLSDIRGTGIFILIFSLVFQIISTIFIQDLMEVKEVLRDRLLGLHVISA
;
A
#
# COMPACT_ATOMS: atom_id res chain seq x y z
N MET A 1 7.68 -18.73 -1.50
CA MET A 1 6.39 -17.99 -1.61
C MET A 1 6.31 -17.07 -2.85
N ILE A 2 7.32 -17.10 -3.71
CA ILE A 2 7.48 -16.21 -4.88
C ILE A 2 6.25 -16.08 -5.79
N PRO A 3 5.59 -17.16 -6.27
CA PRO A 3 4.47 -17.00 -7.21
C PRO A 3 3.29 -16.23 -6.60
N ALA A 4 3.05 -16.41 -5.30
CA ALA A 4 2.01 -15.69 -4.58
C ALA A 4 2.38 -14.20 -4.41
N ILE A 5 3.66 -13.88 -4.15
CA ILE A 5 4.15 -12.50 -4.10
C ILE A 5 3.93 -11.81 -5.44
N HIS A 6 4.25 -12.49 -6.56
CA HIS A 6 4.02 -11.94 -7.90
C HIS A 6 2.55 -11.73 -8.19
N ALA A 7 1.70 -12.70 -7.86
CA ALA A 7 0.25 -12.57 -8.02
C ALA A 7 -0.29 -11.37 -7.23
N LEU A 8 0.12 -11.21 -5.97
CA LEU A 8 -0.25 -10.06 -5.14
C LEU A 8 0.26 -8.74 -5.73
N ASN A 9 1.49 -8.70 -6.23
CA ASN A 9 2.06 -7.52 -6.87
C ASN A 9 1.22 -7.03 -8.06
N PHE A 10 0.66 -7.94 -8.86
CA PHE A 10 -0.24 -7.58 -9.97
C PHE A 10 -1.66 -7.25 -9.52
N ILE A 11 -2.17 -7.90 -8.47
CA ILE A 11 -3.51 -7.65 -7.92
C ILE A 11 -3.59 -6.30 -7.22
N LEU A 12 -2.52 -5.85 -6.56
CA LEU A 12 -2.51 -4.62 -5.76
C LEU A 12 -2.89 -3.36 -6.54
N PRO A 13 -2.32 -3.04 -7.72
CA PRO A 13 -2.78 -1.92 -8.54
C PRO A 13 -4.26 -1.99 -8.90
N ALA A 14 -4.77 -3.19 -9.19
CA ALA A 14 -6.19 -3.38 -9.51
C ALA A 14 -7.09 -3.10 -8.30
N LEU A 15 -6.66 -3.52 -7.10
CA LEU A 15 -7.35 -3.20 -5.84
C LEU A 15 -7.33 -1.70 -5.56
N TYR A 16 -6.18 -1.04 -5.69
CA TYR A 16 -6.08 0.41 -5.53
C TYR A 16 -6.94 1.17 -6.55
N LEU A 17 -7.00 0.70 -7.80
CA LEU A 17 -7.88 1.27 -8.81
C LEU A 17 -9.35 1.08 -8.44
N ALA A 18 -9.74 -0.12 -7.99
CA ALA A 18 -11.11 -0.38 -7.53
C ALA A 18 -11.48 0.50 -6.34
N THR A 19 -10.58 0.67 -5.37
CA THR A 19 -10.74 1.59 -4.25
C THR A 19 -10.90 3.02 -4.76
N LEU A 20 -10.00 3.52 -5.62
CA LEU A 20 -10.08 4.87 -6.16
C LEU A 20 -11.41 5.12 -6.86
N LEU A 21 -11.86 4.18 -7.70
CA LEU A 21 -13.16 4.26 -8.38
C LEU A 21 -14.34 4.27 -7.41
N ALA A 22 -14.27 3.53 -6.30
CA ALA A 22 -15.29 3.57 -5.25
C ALA A 22 -15.36 4.96 -4.60
N TYR A 23 -14.21 5.57 -4.27
CA TYR A 23 -14.15 6.94 -3.75
C TYR A 23 -14.58 7.98 -4.77
N THR A 24 -14.24 7.81 -6.05
CA THR A 24 -14.69 8.68 -7.14
C THR A 24 -16.20 8.66 -7.29
N ARG A 25 -16.82 7.49 -7.29
CA ARG A 25 -18.29 7.37 -7.37
C ARG A 25 -18.99 8.02 -6.19
N ASP A 26 -18.48 7.81 -4.98
CA ASP A 26 -19.05 8.41 -3.77
C ASP A 26 -18.96 9.95 -3.78
N PHE A 27 -17.83 10.51 -4.23
CA PHE A 27 -17.66 11.97 -4.31
C PHE A 27 -18.63 12.65 -5.29
N PHE A 28 -18.98 11.99 -6.40
CA PHE A 28 -19.94 12.53 -7.37
C PHE A 28 -21.40 12.15 -7.06
N SER A 29 -21.64 11.23 -6.13
CA SER A 29 -23.00 10.86 -5.73
C SER A 29 -23.47 11.74 -4.58
N GLU A 30 -24.57 12.47 -4.76
CA GLU A 30 -25.22 13.23 -3.69
C GLU A 30 -25.94 12.32 -2.65
N SER A 31 -25.90 11.00 -2.83
CA SER A 31 -26.64 10.05 -1.97
C SER A 31 -25.76 9.48 -0.85
N GLU A 32 -26.22 9.62 0.40
CA GLU A 32 -25.52 9.11 1.60
C GLU A 32 -25.44 7.57 1.68
N SER A 33 -26.11 6.84 0.78
CA SER A 33 -26.31 5.39 0.88
C SER A 33 -25.07 4.55 0.55
N PHE A 34 -24.07 5.09 -0.17
CA PHE A 34 -22.87 4.31 -0.59
C PHE A 34 -21.66 4.46 0.35
N THR A 35 -21.82 5.21 1.44
CA THR A 35 -20.73 5.67 2.31
C THR A 35 -19.93 4.55 2.99
N ASN A 36 -20.53 3.42 3.34
CA ASN A 36 -19.82 2.30 3.99
C ASN A 36 -19.07 1.40 3.00
N SER A 37 -19.48 1.37 1.73
CA SER A 37 -18.92 0.44 0.74
C SER A 37 -17.48 0.82 0.38
N LYS A 38 -17.19 2.12 0.16
CA LYS A 38 -15.84 2.59 -0.19
C LYS A 38 -14.78 2.28 0.88
N ARG A 39 -15.15 2.37 2.17
CA ARG A 39 -14.25 2.08 3.28
C ARG A 39 -13.92 0.58 3.34
N LEU A 40 -14.89 -0.27 2.99
CA LEU A 40 -14.63 -1.71 2.86
C LEU A 40 -13.61 -1.99 1.75
N PHE A 41 -13.72 -1.34 0.60
CA PHE A 41 -12.71 -1.46 -0.47
C PHE A 41 -11.32 -1.04 0.02
N LEU A 42 -11.19 0.12 0.68
CA LEU A 42 -9.89 0.57 1.20
C LEU A 42 -9.34 -0.39 2.25
N PHE A 43 -10.18 -0.86 3.18
CA PHE A 43 -9.78 -1.82 4.21
C PHE A 43 -9.27 -3.14 3.62
N VAL A 44 -10.00 -3.73 2.67
CA VAL A 44 -9.58 -4.97 2.00
C VAL A 44 -8.27 -4.76 1.24
N THR A 45 -8.12 -3.65 0.52
CA THR A 45 -6.86 -3.30 -0.16
C THR A 45 -5.70 -3.23 0.82
N LEU A 46 -5.88 -2.57 1.97
CA LEU A 46 -4.85 -2.46 3.01
C LEU A 46 -4.47 -3.81 3.62
N ILE A 47 -5.44 -4.68 3.92
CA ILE A 47 -5.17 -6.03 4.45
C ILE A 47 -4.35 -6.84 3.45
N ILE A 48 -4.74 -6.84 2.17
CA ILE A 48 -4.02 -7.56 1.12
C ILE A 48 -2.62 -6.98 0.93
N HIS A 49 -2.47 -5.66 1.01
CA HIS A 49 -1.17 -5.00 0.91
C HIS A 49 -0.27 -5.31 2.11
N THR A 50 -0.80 -5.38 3.33
CA THR A 50 -0.06 -5.84 4.51
C THR A 50 0.43 -7.28 4.32
N ILE A 51 -0.42 -8.18 3.82
CA ILE A 51 -0.02 -9.57 3.52
C ILE A 51 1.13 -9.58 2.51
N TYR A 52 1.04 -8.78 1.43
CA TYR A 52 2.11 -8.67 0.44
C TYR A 52 3.45 -8.20 1.05
N LEU A 53 3.44 -7.16 1.88
CA LEU A 53 4.64 -6.63 2.52
C LEU A 53 5.25 -7.66 3.48
N LEU A 54 4.43 -8.35 4.27
CA LEU A 54 4.89 -9.42 5.17
C LEU A 54 5.49 -10.59 4.38
N MET A 55 4.84 -11.02 3.30
CA MET A 55 5.36 -12.10 2.46
C MET A 55 6.71 -11.74 1.81
N ARG A 56 6.87 -10.52 1.29
CA ARG A 56 8.18 -10.05 0.79
C ARG A 56 9.24 -10.06 1.88
N THR A 57 8.90 -9.54 3.06
CA THR A 57 9.84 -9.43 4.18
C THR A 57 10.33 -10.80 4.63
N ILE A 58 9.44 -11.79 4.68
CA ILE A 58 9.77 -13.17 5.07
C ILE A 58 10.57 -13.87 3.96
N GLU A 59 10.15 -13.76 2.69
CA GLU A 59 10.77 -14.48 1.58
C GLU A 59 12.18 -13.96 1.24
N PHE A 60 12.37 -12.64 1.26
CA PHE A 60 13.64 -12.01 0.88
C PHE A 60 14.56 -11.70 2.08
N ASP A 61 14.11 -12.00 3.30
CA ASP A 61 14.88 -11.82 4.55
C ASP A 61 15.45 -10.40 4.75
N HIS A 62 14.72 -9.40 4.28
CA HIS A 62 15.00 -7.99 4.54
C HIS A 62 13.70 -7.18 4.51
N ALA A 63 13.69 -6.02 5.16
CA ALA A 63 12.55 -5.11 5.06
C ALA A 63 12.43 -4.55 3.62
N PRO A 64 11.21 -4.22 3.14
CA PRO A 64 10.98 -3.71 1.78
C PRO A 64 11.39 -2.23 1.66
N ILE A 65 12.66 -1.93 1.93
CA ILE A 65 13.28 -0.60 1.90
C ILE A 65 14.65 -0.62 1.22
N THR A 66 15.07 -1.75 0.65
CA THR A 66 16.42 -1.96 0.14
C THR A 66 16.63 -1.39 -1.26
N ASN A 67 15.52 -1.23 -2.00
CA ASN A 67 15.50 -0.61 -3.33
C ASN A 67 14.39 0.45 -3.39
N LYS A 68 14.61 1.51 -4.17
CA LYS A 68 13.65 2.59 -4.42
C LYS A 68 12.25 2.08 -4.81
N PHE A 69 12.16 0.98 -5.54
CA PHE A 69 10.86 0.40 -5.93
C PHE A 69 10.13 -0.30 -4.79
N GLU A 70 10.85 -0.80 -3.78
CA GLU A 70 10.24 -1.27 -2.53
C GLU A 70 9.72 -0.09 -1.70
N ILE A 71 10.47 1.01 -1.69
CA ILE A 71 10.02 2.25 -1.05
C ILE A 71 8.72 2.77 -1.67
N PHE A 72 8.55 2.66 -3.00
CA PHE A 72 7.30 3.06 -3.66
C PHE A 72 6.07 2.25 -3.19
N THR A 73 6.17 0.92 -3.04
CA THR A 73 5.06 0.12 -2.50
C THR A 73 4.81 0.42 -1.02
N LEU A 74 5.87 0.66 -0.24
CA LEU A 74 5.73 1.09 1.15
C LEU A 74 5.07 2.47 1.28
N LEU A 75 5.41 3.43 0.41
CA LEU A 75 4.77 4.74 0.35
C LEU A 75 3.29 4.62 -0.04
N ALA A 76 2.98 3.78 -1.04
CA ALA A 76 1.60 3.51 -1.43
C ALA A 76 0.77 2.95 -0.27
N PHE A 77 1.34 2.02 0.50
CA PHE A 77 0.70 1.49 1.70
C PHE A 77 0.53 2.58 2.77
N SER A 78 1.60 3.29 3.13
CA SER A 78 1.59 4.28 4.21
C SER A 78 0.64 5.44 3.95
N ILE A 79 0.57 5.96 2.72
CA ILE A 79 -0.37 7.03 2.34
C ILE A 79 -1.82 6.53 2.48
N ALA A 80 -2.12 5.37 1.92
CA ALA A 80 -3.46 4.79 1.98
C ALA A 80 -3.89 4.45 3.42
N PHE A 81 -2.97 3.91 4.22
CA PHE A 81 -3.21 3.58 5.62
C PHE A 81 -3.42 4.84 6.47
N SER A 82 -2.61 5.88 6.24
CA SER A 82 -2.77 7.17 6.92
C SER A 82 -4.12 7.79 6.58
N TYR A 83 -4.51 7.75 5.30
CA TYR A 83 -5.83 8.21 4.88
C TYR A 83 -6.97 7.40 5.52
N PHE A 84 -6.85 6.07 5.55
CA PHE A 84 -7.82 5.21 6.22
C PHE A 84 -8.01 5.59 7.70
N LEU A 85 -6.90 5.83 8.43
CA LEU A 85 -6.97 6.29 9.82
C LEU A 85 -7.58 7.68 9.93
N LEU A 86 -7.21 8.61 9.06
CA LEU A 86 -7.79 9.96 9.05
C LEU A 86 -9.30 9.90 8.83
N GLU A 87 -9.77 9.17 7.82
CA GLU A 87 -11.20 9.01 7.55
C GLU A 87 -11.92 8.30 8.71
N LEU A 88 -11.30 7.29 9.32
CA LEU A 88 -11.87 6.56 10.47
C LEU A 88 -12.00 7.44 11.72
N LEU A 89 -11.02 8.30 11.99
CA LEU A 89 -10.94 9.09 13.23
C LEU A 89 -11.60 10.46 13.12
N SER A 90 -11.56 11.10 11.95
CA SER A 90 -12.04 12.48 11.75
C SER A 90 -13.37 12.58 10.99
N ASP A 91 -13.83 11.48 10.39
CA ASP A 91 -14.99 11.44 9.49
C ASP A 91 -14.92 12.39 8.29
N ILE A 92 -13.71 12.89 7.96
CA ILE A 92 -13.46 13.73 6.78
C ILE A 92 -13.34 12.83 5.54
N ARG A 93 -14.44 12.73 4.80
CA ARG A 93 -14.62 11.77 3.69
C ARG A 93 -14.30 12.32 2.29
N GLY A 94 -14.18 13.64 2.13
CA GLY A 94 -14.12 14.30 0.81
C GLY A 94 -12.75 14.32 0.13
N THR A 95 -11.67 13.99 0.84
CA THR A 95 -10.29 14.13 0.33
C THR A 95 -9.69 12.85 -0.26
N GLY A 96 -10.41 11.72 -0.15
CA GLY A 96 -9.85 10.39 -0.45
C GLY A 96 -9.40 10.19 -1.88
N ILE A 97 -10.11 10.75 -2.86
CA ILE A 97 -9.70 10.63 -4.29
C ILE A 97 -8.31 11.22 -4.50
N PHE A 98 -8.09 12.44 -3.98
CA PHE A 98 -6.84 13.17 -4.17
C PHE A 98 -5.67 12.52 -3.45
N ILE A 99 -5.92 11.82 -2.33
CA ILE A 99 -4.86 11.16 -1.57
C ILE A 99 -4.56 9.77 -2.15
N LEU A 100 -5.60 9.01 -2.51
CA LEU A 100 -5.47 7.63 -3.01
C LEU A 100 -4.89 7.55 -4.42
N ILE A 101 -4.98 8.62 -5.24
CA ILE A 101 -4.31 8.66 -6.55
C ILE A 101 -2.79 8.48 -6.42
N PHE A 102 -2.17 9.07 -5.39
CA PHE A 102 -0.73 8.90 -5.14
C PHE A 102 -0.40 7.46 -4.76
N SER A 103 -1.28 6.83 -3.96
CA SER A 103 -1.11 5.42 -3.58
C SER A 103 -1.16 4.51 -4.80
N LEU A 104 -2.12 4.75 -5.72
CA LEU A 104 -2.22 4.00 -6.97
C LEU A 104 -0.99 4.20 -7.86
N VAL A 105 -0.55 5.44 -8.08
CA VAL A 105 0.62 5.74 -8.93
C VAL A 105 1.88 5.09 -8.39
N PHE A 106 2.15 5.23 -7.09
CA PHE A 106 3.32 4.63 -6.48
C PHE A 106 3.26 3.10 -6.51
N GLN A 107 2.08 2.50 -6.30
CA GLN A 107 1.93 1.07 -6.43
C GLN A 107 2.17 0.59 -7.87
N ILE A 108 1.67 1.30 -8.89
CA ILE A 108 1.93 0.95 -10.31
C ILE A 108 3.43 1.01 -10.62
N ILE A 109 4.10 2.10 -10.22
CA ILE A 109 5.55 2.25 -10.43
C ILE A 109 6.29 1.10 -9.74
N SER A 110 5.93 0.77 -8.50
CA SER A 110 6.51 -0.37 -7.80
C SER A 110 6.25 -1.67 -8.56
N THR A 111 5.00 -1.96 -8.93
CA THR A 111 4.62 -3.21 -9.60
C THR A 111 5.41 -3.47 -10.88
N ILE A 112 5.66 -2.44 -11.69
CA ILE A 112 6.37 -2.56 -12.96
C ILE A 112 7.87 -2.79 -12.78
N PHE A 113 8.47 -2.16 -11.76
CA PHE A 113 9.94 -2.06 -11.66
C PHE A 113 10.54 -2.75 -10.44
N ILE A 114 9.73 -3.24 -9.50
CA ILE A 114 10.22 -3.93 -8.31
C ILE A 114 10.95 -5.22 -8.71
N GLN A 115 12.07 -5.44 -8.03
CA GLN A 115 12.93 -6.60 -8.25
C GLN A 115 12.92 -7.47 -7.01
N ASP A 116 13.13 -8.75 -7.24
CA ASP A 116 13.30 -9.76 -6.19
C ASP A 116 14.79 -9.88 -5.92
N LEU A 117 15.25 -9.20 -4.87
CA LEU A 117 16.64 -9.17 -4.48
C LEU A 117 16.86 -10.23 -3.39
N MET A 118 17.48 -11.35 -3.76
CA MET A 118 17.83 -12.41 -2.80
C MET A 118 19.07 -12.05 -1.97
N GLU A 119 19.92 -11.19 -2.52
CA GLU A 119 21.13 -10.68 -1.86
C GLU A 119 21.10 -9.16 -1.82
N VAL A 120 21.24 -8.62 -0.62
CA VAL A 120 21.35 -7.18 -0.34
C VAL A 120 22.59 -6.94 0.51
N LYS A 121 23.10 -5.70 0.52
CA LYS A 121 24.21 -5.32 1.40
C LYS A 121 23.88 -5.68 2.85
N GLU A 122 24.83 -6.23 3.61
CA GLU A 122 24.60 -6.69 4.99
C GLU A 122 23.92 -5.65 5.89
N VAL A 123 24.30 -4.37 5.76
CA VAL A 123 23.71 -3.26 6.51
C VAL A 123 22.19 -3.13 6.29
N LEU A 124 21.70 -3.45 5.09
CA LEU A 124 20.27 -3.40 4.75
C LEU A 124 19.50 -4.64 5.19
N ARG A 125 20.22 -5.72 5.54
CA ARG A 125 19.67 -6.94 6.13
C ARG A 125 19.59 -6.85 7.66
N ASP A 126 20.40 -5.98 8.26
CA ASP A 126 20.42 -5.76 9.70
C ASP A 126 19.09 -5.15 10.19
N ARG A 127 18.39 -5.89 11.05
CA ARG A 127 17.11 -5.46 11.64
C ARG A 127 17.27 -4.26 12.58
N LEU A 128 18.48 -4.04 13.12
CA LEU A 128 18.80 -2.87 13.93
C LEU A 128 18.71 -1.57 13.12
N LEU A 129 19.02 -1.61 11.82
CA LEU A 129 18.83 -0.46 10.94
C LEU A 129 17.35 -0.04 10.90
N GLY A 130 16.44 -1.01 10.80
CA GLY A 130 15.00 -0.76 10.83
C GLY A 130 14.55 -0.12 12.15
N LEU A 131 15.09 -0.57 13.28
CA LEU A 131 14.81 0.03 14.59
C LEU A 131 15.39 1.44 14.73
N HIS A 132 16.59 1.67 14.19
CA HIS A 132 17.24 2.98 14.22
C HIS A 132 16.38 4.06 13.57
N VAL A 133 15.81 3.77 12.39
CA VAL A 133 14.95 4.70 11.64
C VAL A 133 13.67 5.04 12.40
N ILE A 134 13.15 4.14 13.24
CA ILE A 134 11.95 4.39 14.06
C ILE A 134 12.28 5.22 15.31
N SER A 135 13.49 5.08 15.84
CA SER A 135 13.94 5.74 17.08
C SER A 135 14.64 7.10 16.88
N ALA A 136 15.06 7.42 15.66
CA ALA A 136 15.78 8.63 15.30
C ALA A 136 14.82 9.81 15.06
#